data_AF-A0A0S8EBX3-F1
#
_entry.id   AF-A0A0S8EBX3-F1
#
_cell.length_a   1.000
_cell.length_b   1.000
_cell.length_c   1.000
_cell.angle_alpha   90.00
_cell.angle_beta   90.00
_cell.angle_gamma   90.00
#
_symmetry.space_group_name_H-M   'P 1'
#
loop_
_entity.id
_entity.type
_entity.pdbx_description
1 polymer ?
#
loop_
_entity_poly.entity_id
_entity_poly.type
_entity_poly.pdbx_seq_one_letter_code
_entity_poly.pdbx_strand_id
1 'polypeptide(L)'
;MNDLTYFARFVGGAASRRVFLRGAAGTVGSLLVAGSALGKTGLPRVKEEVVLKKGDRLRLDEEPKAIIQRAYDLGRKYEAKFGNCAQCTLAALQDALPFVPKDRNVFRAACGLDGGSTPVGVQNCGSFTGAAMIIGYLTGRTRNEKGFHGGTGLTHRLTHRLYARYKEHCGTVLCRDVRKAAKGNCPEVVGRGARWAAEILLEEFAA
;
A
#
# COMPACT_ATOMS: atom_id res chain seq x y z
N MET A 1 29.24 5.94 2.88
CA MET A 1 28.32 6.01 4.04
C MET A 1 27.99 4.58 4.42
N ASN A 2 28.45 4.11 5.59
CA ASN A 2 28.27 2.71 6.00
C ASN A 2 26.81 2.41 6.34
N ASP A 3 26.29 1.27 5.87
CA ASP A 3 24.90 0.80 6.02
C ASP A 3 24.35 0.87 7.47
N LEU A 4 25.24 0.71 8.46
CA LEU A 4 24.87 0.70 9.89
C LEU A 4 24.32 2.04 10.40
N THR A 5 24.77 3.18 9.87
CA THR A 5 24.24 4.49 10.29
C THR A 5 22.93 4.86 9.59
N TYR A 6 22.62 4.20 8.47
CA TYR A 6 21.34 4.38 7.78
C TYR A 6 20.18 3.74 8.57
N PHE A 7 20.38 2.51 9.06
CA PHE A 7 19.36 1.75 9.79
C PHE A 7 18.91 2.42 11.10
N ALA A 8 19.83 3.07 11.81
CA ALA A 8 19.55 3.72 13.10
C ALA A 8 18.54 4.87 13.00
N ARG A 9 18.38 5.48 11.81
CA ARG A 9 17.43 6.58 11.60
C ARG A 9 15.98 6.12 11.39
N PHE A 10 15.75 4.86 11.02
CA PHE A 10 14.42 4.36 10.65
C PHE A 10 13.78 3.40 11.69
N VAL A 11 14.56 2.82 12.59
CA VAL A 11 14.08 1.80 13.56
C VAL A 11 13.77 2.38 14.96
N GLY A 12 13.79 3.71 15.12
CA GLY A 12 13.59 4.36 16.41
C GLY A 12 12.12 4.42 16.87
N GLY A 13 11.66 3.40 17.60
CA GLY A 13 10.63 3.58 18.64
C GLY A 13 9.41 2.66 18.61
N ALA A 14 9.55 1.44 19.15
CA ALA A 14 8.43 0.75 19.79
C ALA A 14 8.95 -0.02 21.01
N ALA A 15 8.77 0.57 22.19
CA ALA A 15 9.08 -0.07 23.45
C ALA A 15 8.19 -1.31 23.64
N SER A 16 8.78 -2.50 23.54
CA SER A 16 8.13 -3.78 23.80
C SER A 16 7.75 -3.88 25.28
N ARG A 17 6.45 -3.81 25.60
CA ARG A 17 5.94 -4.20 26.92
C ARG A 17 6.02 -5.73 27.03
N ARG A 18 7.04 -6.23 27.72
CA ARG A 18 7.10 -7.62 28.17
C ARG A 18 6.02 -7.83 29.23
N VAL A 19 4.99 -8.59 28.89
CA VAL A 19 4.00 -9.09 29.85
C VAL A 19 4.67 -10.21 30.65
N PHE A 20 4.84 -9.98 31.95
CA PHE A 20 5.29 -10.98 32.91
C PHE A 20 4.16 -12.00 33.14
N LEU A 21 4.31 -13.22 32.64
CA LEU A 21 3.45 -14.35 33.01
C LEU A 21 3.89 -14.85 34.39
N ARG A 22 3.10 -14.52 35.42
CA ARG A 22 3.17 -15.18 36.74
C ARG A 22 2.61 -16.60 36.58
N GLY A 23 3.48 -17.60 36.70
CA GLY A 23 3.09 -18.99 36.86
C GLY A 23 2.49 -19.22 38.24
N ALA A 24 1.31 -19.85 38.28
CA ALA A 24 0.80 -20.52 39.47
C ALA A 24 0.69 -22.00 39.13
N ALA A 25 1.46 -22.81 39.85
CA ALA A 25 1.36 -24.25 39.86
C ALA A 25 0.05 -24.69 40.54
N GLY A 26 -0.58 -25.75 40.05
CA GLY A 26 -1.75 -26.33 40.71
C GLY A 26 -2.42 -27.48 39.97
N THR A 27 -2.00 -28.70 40.30
CA THR A 27 -2.77 -29.95 40.38
C THR A 27 -3.43 -30.58 39.15
N VAL A 28 -2.98 -31.82 38.92
CA VAL A 28 -3.57 -32.91 38.14
C VAL A 28 -5.04 -33.16 38.53
N GLY A 29 -5.91 -33.27 37.53
CA GLY A 29 -7.29 -33.71 37.70
C GLY A 29 -7.86 -34.18 36.37
N SER A 30 -7.86 -35.49 36.15
CA SER A 30 -8.47 -36.14 34.99
C SER A 30 -9.98 -35.90 34.96
N LEU A 31 -10.49 -35.33 33.87
CA LEU A 31 -11.88 -35.54 33.44
C LEU A 31 -11.89 -35.83 31.94
N LEU A 32 -12.12 -37.10 31.62
CA LEU A 32 -12.65 -37.54 30.34
C LEU A 32 -14.11 -37.08 30.25
N VAL A 33 -14.40 -36.16 29.33
CA VAL A 33 -15.75 -36.00 28.77
C VAL A 33 -15.62 -35.97 27.25
N ALA A 34 -16.22 -36.99 26.65
CA ALA A 34 -16.44 -37.13 25.22
C ALA A 34 -17.37 -36.02 24.69
N GLY A 35 -17.19 -35.62 23.43
CA GLY A 35 -18.19 -34.84 22.71
C GLY A 35 -17.61 -33.80 21.78
N SER A 36 -17.37 -34.23 20.53
CA SER A 36 -17.60 -33.45 19.30
C SER A 36 -17.64 -31.91 19.44
N ALA A 37 -16.48 -31.28 19.28
CA ALA A 37 -16.41 -29.90 18.79
C ALA A 37 -15.09 -29.69 18.03
N LEU A 38 -14.86 -30.48 16.98
CA LEU A 38 -14.11 -30.00 15.81
C LEU A 38 -14.99 -28.94 15.15
N GLY A 39 -15.16 -27.82 15.84
CA GLY A 39 -15.74 -26.60 15.31
C GLY A 39 -14.90 -26.24 14.11
N LYS A 40 -15.52 -26.26 12.93
CA LYS A 40 -14.95 -25.76 11.68
C LYS A 40 -14.31 -24.41 11.98
N THR A 41 -12.99 -24.38 12.16
CA THR A 41 -12.21 -23.15 12.10
C THR A 41 -12.15 -22.79 10.63
N GLY A 42 -13.31 -22.40 10.08
CA GLY A 42 -13.36 -21.76 8.78
C GLY A 42 -12.52 -20.51 8.92
N LEU A 43 -11.40 -20.48 8.20
CA LEU A 43 -10.64 -19.25 8.01
C LEU A 43 -11.63 -18.15 7.62
N PRO A 44 -11.48 -16.94 8.16
CA PRO A 44 -12.41 -15.84 7.86
C PRO A 44 -12.58 -15.74 6.34
N ARG A 45 -13.84 -15.81 5.90
CA ARG A 45 -14.20 -15.77 4.48
C ARG A 45 -13.65 -14.48 3.89
N VAL A 46 -12.77 -14.60 2.90
CA VAL A 46 -12.20 -13.44 2.18
C VAL A 46 -13.38 -12.70 1.56
N LYS A 47 -13.48 -11.38 1.79
CA LYS A 47 -14.49 -10.54 1.15
C LYS A 47 -14.34 -10.65 -0.37
N GLU A 48 -15.46 -10.64 -1.08
CA GLU A 48 -15.47 -10.66 -2.54
C GLU A 48 -14.65 -9.49 -3.10
N GLU A 49 -13.69 -9.81 -3.96
CA GLU A 49 -12.72 -8.84 -4.51
C GLU A 49 -13.39 -8.03 -5.60
N VAL A 50 -13.51 -6.71 -5.41
CA VAL A 50 -13.99 -5.80 -6.46
C VAL A 50 -12.86 -5.56 -7.45
N VAL A 51 -12.97 -6.14 -8.65
CA VAL A 51 -11.98 -5.98 -9.72
C VAL A 51 -12.55 -5.14 -10.85
N LEU A 52 -12.09 -3.89 -10.94
CA LEU A 52 -12.47 -2.96 -12.00
C LEU A 52 -11.91 -3.40 -13.36
N LYS A 53 -12.71 -3.25 -14.41
CA LYS A 53 -12.43 -3.60 -15.79
C LYS A 53 -12.43 -2.34 -16.67
N LYS A 54 -11.78 -2.46 -17.83
CA LYS A 54 -11.79 -1.40 -18.84
C LYS A 54 -13.24 -1.16 -19.26
N GLY A 55 -13.67 0.10 -19.21
CA GLY A 55 -15.04 0.50 -19.56
C GLY A 55 -15.96 0.68 -18.35
N ASP A 56 -15.56 0.22 -17.16
CA ASP A 56 -16.30 0.52 -15.93
C ASP A 56 -16.37 2.04 -15.71
N ARG A 57 -17.51 2.51 -15.21
CA ARG A 57 -17.77 3.91 -14.90
C ARG A 57 -18.40 4.01 -13.52
N LEU A 58 -17.79 4.84 -12.68
CA LEU A 58 -18.12 5.04 -11.28
C LEU A 58 -18.62 6.46 -11.12
N ARG A 59 -19.82 6.59 -10.56
CA ARG A 59 -20.37 7.88 -10.18
C ARG A 59 -19.57 8.41 -8.99
N LEU A 60 -19.22 9.69 -9.04
CA LEU A 60 -18.56 10.40 -7.96
C LEU A 60 -19.53 11.41 -7.36
N ASP A 61 -19.46 11.56 -6.04
CA ASP A 61 -20.22 12.58 -5.30
C ASP A 61 -19.44 13.89 -5.17
N GLU A 62 -18.16 13.89 -5.55
CA GLU A 62 -17.24 15.02 -5.47
C GLU A 62 -16.53 15.25 -6.79
N GLU A 63 -16.21 16.52 -7.08
CA GLU A 63 -15.46 16.90 -8.27
C GLU A 63 -14.08 16.21 -8.32
N PRO A 64 -13.69 15.59 -9.45
CA PRO A 64 -12.41 14.89 -9.58
C PRO A 64 -11.21 15.73 -9.15
N LYS A 65 -11.22 17.02 -9.47
CA LYS A 65 -10.13 17.96 -9.10
C LYS A 65 -9.94 18.06 -7.58
N ALA A 66 -11.01 18.03 -6.80
CA ALA A 66 -10.94 18.09 -5.34
C ALA A 66 -10.35 16.79 -4.77
N ILE A 67 -10.74 15.63 -5.32
CA ILE A 67 -10.20 14.32 -4.95
C ILE A 67 -8.70 14.24 -5.26
N ILE A 68 -8.29 14.69 -6.44
CA ILE A 68 -6.88 14.71 -6.90
C ILE A 68 -6.03 15.58 -5.98
N GLN A 69 -6.53 16.78 -5.63
CA GLN A 69 -5.82 17.68 -4.72
C GLN A 69 -5.71 17.07 -3.32
N ARG A 70 -6.78 16.44 -2.82
CA ARG A 70 -6.76 15.72 -1.54
C ARG A 70 -5.74 14.59 -1.51
N ALA A 71 -5.63 13.80 -2.59
CA ALA A 71 -4.63 12.74 -2.69
C ALA A 71 -3.20 13.30 -2.57
N TYR A 72 -2.91 14.42 -3.21
CA TYR A 72 -1.63 15.13 -3.09
C TYR A 72 -1.35 15.59 -1.66
N ASP A 73 -2.32 16.27 -1.03
CA ASP A 73 -2.18 16.85 0.31
C ASP A 73 -2.02 15.77 1.37
N LEU A 74 -2.81 14.70 1.30
CA LEU A 74 -2.69 13.55 2.19
C LEU A 74 -1.36 12.83 2.01
N GLY A 75 -0.90 12.62 0.78
CA GLY A 75 0.39 11.99 0.51
C GLY A 75 1.55 12.76 1.16
N ARG A 76 1.62 14.07 0.92
CA ARG A 76 2.60 14.94 1.57
C ARG A 76 2.52 14.89 3.09
N LYS A 77 1.31 15.03 3.63
CA LYS A 77 1.06 15.05 5.08
C LYS A 77 1.47 13.74 5.73
N TYR A 78 1.12 12.61 5.14
CA TYR A 78 1.39 11.30 5.70
C TYR A 78 2.89 11.01 5.72
N GLU A 79 3.59 11.22 4.62
CA GLU A 79 5.03 10.94 4.59
C GLU A 79 5.82 11.86 5.53
N ALA A 80 5.44 13.15 5.60
CA ALA A 80 6.08 14.08 6.53
C ALA A 80 5.86 13.70 8.01
N LYS A 81 4.74 13.06 8.34
CA LYS A 81 4.36 12.74 9.72
C LYS A 81 4.75 11.33 10.16
N PHE A 82 4.65 10.35 9.27
CA PHE A 82 4.72 8.93 9.61
C PHE A 82 5.88 8.20 8.93
N GLY A 83 6.46 8.75 7.85
CA GLY A 83 7.45 8.04 7.04
C GLY A 83 6.84 6.82 6.31
N ASN A 84 7.70 6.04 5.68
CA ASN A 84 7.33 4.93 4.80
C ASN A 84 6.57 5.41 3.54
N CYS A 85 7.33 5.88 2.55
CA CYS A 85 6.77 6.48 1.35
C CYS A 85 5.83 5.56 0.54
N ALA A 86 6.00 4.23 0.60
CA ALA A 86 5.08 3.30 -0.03
C ALA A 86 3.72 3.23 0.68
N GLN A 87 3.74 3.04 2.00
CA GLN A 87 2.51 3.04 2.81
C GLN A 87 1.80 4.39 2.77
N CYS A 88 2.52 5.51 2.79
CA CYS A 88 1.93 6.84 2.74
C CYS A 88 1.25 7.14 1.40
N THR A 89 1.85 6.78 0.26
CA THR A 89 1.18 6.94 -1.04
C THR A 89 -0.08 6.08 -1.12
N LEU A 90 0.03 4.83 -0.65
CA LEU A 90 -1.09 3.90 -0.64
C LEU A 90 -2.26 4.41 0.23
N ALA A 91 -1.97 4.84 1.46
CA ALA A 91 -2.96 5.37 2.39
C ALA A 91 -3.61 6.65 1.87
N ALA A 92 -2.83 7.54 1.24
CA ALA A 92 -3.36 8.76 0.65
C ALA A 92 -4.39 8.46 -0.45
N LEU A 93 -4.15 7.43 -1.28
CA LEU A 93 -5.10 6.99 -2.29
C LEU A 93 -6.34 6.31 -1.67
N GLN A 94 -6.15 5.47 -0.65
CA GLN A 94 -7.25 4.85 0.11
C GLN A 94 -8.17 5.88 0.79
N ASP A 95 -7.61 6.99 1.25
CA ASP A 95 -8.36 8.04 1.94
C ASP A 95 -8.93 9.11 1.00
N ALA A 96 -8.36 9.28 -0.19
CA ALA A 96 -8.84 10.26 -1.17
C ALA A 96 -9.89 9.69 -2.13
N LEU A 97 -9.68 8.49 -2.67
CA LEU A 97 -10.53 7.92 -3.72
C LEU A 97 -11.66 7.09 -3.09
N PRO A 98 -12.94 7.44 -3.29
CA PRO A 98 -14.06 6.78 -2.60
C PRO A 98 -14.23 5.31 -2.98
N PHE A 99 -13.72 4.91 -4.15
CA PHE A 99 -13.80 3.54 -4.66
C PHE A 99 -12.55 2.70 -4.34
N VAL A 100 -11.56 3.23 -3.63
CA VAL A 100 -10.38 2.46 -3.19
C VAL A 100 -10.65 1.88 -1.79
N PRO A 101 -10.74 0.54 -1.64
CA PRO A 101 -10.94 -0.05 -0.33
C PRO A 101 -9.78 0.23 0.63
N LYS A 102 -10.11 0.55 1.89
CA LYS A 102 -9.16 0.73 3.00
C LYS A 102 -8.68 -0.61 3.57
N ASP A 103 -8.16 -1.48 2.71
CA ASP A 103 -7.67 -2.80 3.09
C ASP A 103 -6.37 -2.70 3.91
N ARG A 104 -6.48 -3.08 5.18
CA ARG A 104 -5.38 -3.06 6.16
C ARG A 104 -4.28 -4.06 5.84
N ASN A 105 -4.59 -5.16 5.15
CA ASN A 105 -3.59 -6.15 4.76
C ASN A 105 -2.73 -5.62 3.62
N VAL A 106 -3.32 -4.95 2.63
CA VAL A 106 -2.57 -4.31 1.55
C VAL A 106 -1.69 -3.19 2.10
N PHE A 107 -2.24 -2.33 2.98
CA PHE A 107 -1.46 -1.30 3.68
C PHE A 107 -0.28 -1.91 4.47
N ARG A 108 -0.52 -2.99 5.22
CA ARG A 108 0.54 -3.69 5.98
C ARG A 108 1.60 -4.29 5.05
N ALA A 109 1.20 -4.90 3.93
CA ALA A 109 2.11 -5.51 2.97
C ALA A 109 3.05 -4.50 2.30
N ALA A 110 2.63 -3.24 2.14
CA ALA A 110 3.44 -2.18 1.56
C ALA A 110 4.63 -1.74 2.42
N CYS A 111 4.69 -2.13 3.70
CA CYS A 111 5.72 -1.67 4.65
C CYS A 111 7.16 -1.90 4.17
N GLY A 112 7.45 -3.03 3.51
CA GLY A 112 8.80 -3.36 3.06
C GLY A 112 9.24 -2.68 1.75
N LEU A 113 8.42 -1.80 1.19
CA LEU A 113 8.61 -1.25 -0.15
C LEU A 113 9.04 0.23 -0.14
N ASP A 114 9.35 0.78 1.03
CA ASP A 114 9.90 2.12 1.18
C ASP A 114 11.42 2.17 0.96
N GLY A 115 11.94 3.38 0.83
CA GLY A 115 13.38 3.63 0.70
C GLY A 115 14.08 2.92 -0.47
N GLY A 116 13.34 2.46 -1.49
CA GLY A 116 13.92 1.61 -2.54
C GLY A 116 13.96 0.13 -2.15
N SER A 117 12.86 -0.37 -1.57
CA SER A 117 12.61 -1.78 -1.26
C SER A 117 13.67 -2.48 -0.40
N THR A 118 14.32 -1.75 0.53
CA THR A 118 15.18 -2.23 1.64
C THR A 118 16.09 -1.10 2.11
N PRO A 119 15.54 -0.04 2.68
CA PRO A 119 15.87 1.37 2.41
C PRO A 119 17.32 1.72 1.92
N VAL A 120 17.79 1.10 0.84
CA VAL A 120 19.12 1.26 0.22
C VAL A 120 19.10 2.27 -0.92
N GLY A 121 17.91 2.64 -1.40
CA GLY A 121 17.69 3.59 -2.48
C GLY A 121 17.97 3.05 -3.88
N VAL A 122 18.42 1.80 -4.05
CA VAL A 122 18.83 1.27 -5.36
C VAL A 122 17.70 0.58 -6.14
N GLN A 123 16.54 0.34 -5.51
CA GLN A 123 15.35 -0.20 -6.18
C GLN A 123 14.26 0.87 -6.41
N ASN A 124 13.08 0.43 -6.81
CA ASN A 124 11.94 1.30 -7.13
C ASN A 124 11.56 2.24 -5.98
N CYS A 125 11.26 3.49 -6.33
CA CYS A 125 10.74 4.50 -5.41
C CYS A 125 9.47 3.99 -4.73
N GLY A 126 9.42 4.06 -3.40
CA GLY A 126 8.24 3.61 -2.64
C GLY A 126 6.96 4.33 -3.03
N SER A 127 7.01 5.63 -3.37
CA SER A 127 5.83 6.35 -3.84
C SER A 127 5.28 5.77 -5.15
N PHE A 128 6.14 5.44 -6.12
CA PHE A 128 5.74 4.78 -7.35
C PHE A 128 5.17 3.39 -7.06
N THR A 129 5.86 2.60 -6.23
CA THR A 129 5.45 1.25 -5.87
C THR A 129 4.09 1.23 -5.16
N GLY A 130 3.87 2.10 -4.17
CA GLY A 130 2.60 2.19 -3.42
C GLY A 130 1.41 2.60 -4.29
N ALA A 131 1.62 3.54 -5.22
CA ALA A 131 0.61 3.89 -6.22
C ALA A 131 0.32 2.73 -7.19
N ALA A 132 1.35 2.04 -7.68
CA ALA A 132 1.20 0.86 -8.54
C ALA A 132 0.49 -0.29 -7.81
N MET A 133 0.70 -0.44 -6.50
CA MET A 133 -0.05 -1.41 -5.68
C MET A 133 -1.56 -1.11 -5.68
N ILE A 134 -1.99 0.15 -5.55
CA ILE A 134 -3.41 0.50 -5.63
C ILE A 134 -3.98 0.22 -7.01
N ILE A 135 -3.26 0.58 -8.07
CA ILE A 135 -3.67 0.25 -9.45
C ILE A 135 -3.85 -1.27 -9.61
N GLY A 136 -2.88 -2.06 -9.14
CA GLY A 136 -2.95 -3.52 -9.18
C GLY A 136 -4.03 -4.11 -8.30
N TYR A 137 -4.28 -3.53 -7.12
CA TYR A 137 -5.35 -3.96 -6.22
C TYR A 137 -6.73 -3.81 -6.86
N LEU A 138 -6.95 -2.73 -7.60
CA LEU A 138 -8.22 -2.47 -8.27
C LEU A 138 -8.40 -3.25 -9.58
N THR A 139 -7.31 -3.52 -10.32
CA THR A 139 -7.41 -3.97 -11.73
C THR A 139 -6.71 -5.29 -12.03
N GLY A 140 -6.02 -5.84 -11.04
CA GLY A 140 -5.12 -6.98 -11.20
C GLY A 140 -5.82 -8.34 -11.28
N ARG A 141 -4.98 -9.37 -11.35
CA ARG A 141 -5.43 -10.77 -11.29
C ARG A 141 -5.79 -11.15 -9.86
N THR A 142 -6.78 -12.01 -9.74
CA THR A 142 -7.17 -12.60 -8.45
C THR A 142 -6.57 -14.00 -8.31
N ARG A 143 -6.57 -14.53 -7.09
CA ARG A 143 -6.06 -15.88 -6.79
C ARG A 143 -7.01 -16.60 -5.85
N ASN A 144 -7.33 -17.85 -6.16
CA ASN A 144 -8.07 -18.77 -5.27
C ASN A 144 -7.44 -20.18 -5.33
N GLU A 145 -8.12 -21.19 -4.77
CA GLU A 145 -7.62 -22.57 -4.72
C GLU A 145 -7.43 -23.17 -6.13
N LYS A 146 -8.13 -22.65 -7.14
CA LYS A 146 -8.08 -23.13 -8.53
C LYS A 146 -7.02 -22.42 -9.37
N GLY A 147 -6.26 -21.48 -8.80
CA GLY A 147 -5.17 -20.76 -9.47
C GLY A 147 -5.41 -19.26 -9.62
N PHE A 148 -4.83 -18.69 -10.68
CA PHE A 148 -4.85 -17.25 -10.99
C PHE A 148 -5.90 -16.92 -12.05
N HIS A 149 -6.68 -15.86 -11.84
CA HIS A 149 -7.79 -15.48 -12.73
C HIS A 149 -7.68 -14.03 -13.20
N GLY A 150 -8.13 -13.77 -14.43
CA GLY A 150 -8.08 -12.44 -15.05
C GLY A 150 -6.77 -12.15 -15.80
N GLY A 151 -6.63 -10.92 -16.28
CA GLY A 151 -5.47 -10.45 -17.04
C GLY A 151 -4.71 -9.34 -16.33
N THR A 152 -3.51 -9.01 -16.83
CA THR A 152 -2.67 -7.92 -16.30
C THR A 152 -2.66 -6.67 -17.19
N GLY A 153 -3.33 -6.71 -18.34
CA GLY A 153 -3.24 -5.67 -19.37
C GLY A 153 -3.67 -4.28 -18.90
N LEU A 154 -4.78 -4.18 -18.15
CA LEU A 154 -5.25 -2.90 -17.61
C LEU A 154 -4.26 -2.35 -16.57
N THR A 155 -3.85 -3.19 -15.61
CA THR A 155 -2.83 -2.84 -14.60
C THR A 155 -1.55 -2.34 -15.25
N HIS A 156 -1.03 -3.06 -16.25
CA HIS A 156 0.19 -2.68 -16.96
C HIS A 156 0.02 -1.33 -17.66
N ARG A 157 -1.09 -1.11 -18.37
CA ARG A 157 -1.36 0.16 -19.07
C ARG A 157 -1.41 1.34 -18.11
N LEU A 158 -2.16 1.23 -17.01
CA LEU A 158 -2.30 2.32 -16.03
C LEU A 158 -0.98 2.58 -15.28
N THR A 159 -0.26 1.52 -14.92
CA THR A 159 1.05 1.65 -14.26
C THR A 159 2.10 2.23 -15.21
N HIS A 160 2.03 1.95 -16.51
CA HIS A 160 2.89 2.56 -17.52
C HIS A 160 2.62 4.06 -17.66
N ARG A 161 1.35 4.49 -17.61
CA ARG A 161 0.99 5.92 -17.56
C ARG A 161 1.59 6.60 -16.33
N LEU A 162 1.54 5.93 -15.18
CA LEU A 162 2.16 6.43 -13.95
C LEU A 162 3.69 6.53 -14.10
N TYR A 163 4.33 5.49 -14.65
CA TYR A 163 5.76 5.50 -14.96
C TYR A 163 6.15 6.67 -15.86
N ALA A 164 5.34 6.98 -16.88
CA ALA A 164 5.61 8.11 -17.78
C ALA A 164 5.70 9.44 -17.01
N ARG A 165 4.85 9.68 -16.01
CA ARG A 165 4.90 10.88 -15.15
C ARG A 165 6.18 10.93 -14.32
N TYR A 166 6.58 9.80 -13.72
CA TYR A 166 7.85 9.72 -13.00
C TYR A 166 9.05 9.92 -13.92
N LYS A 167 9.03 9.33 -15.12
CA LYS A 167 10.09 9.50 -16.11
C LYS A 167 10.20 10.95 -16.55
N GLU A 168 9.09 11.63 -16.80
CA GLU A 168 9.05 13.05 -17.16
C GLU A 168 9.65 13.93 -16.05
N HIS A 169 9.27 13.71 -14.79
CA HIS A 169 9.68 14.59 -13.69
C HIS A 169 10.98 14.22 -12.97
N CYS A 170 11.37 12.94 -13.02
CA CYS A 170 12.50 12.39 -12.26
C CYS A 170 13.50 11.63 -13.14
N GLY A 171 13.21 11.43 -14.43
CA GLY A 171 14.02 10.65 -15.36
C GLY A 171 13.86 9.13 -15.23
N THR A 172 13.36 8.64 -14.09
CA THR A 172 13.23 7.20 -13.77
C THR A 172 12.31 6.98 -12.57
N VAL A 173 12.11 5.71 -12.19
CA VAL A 173 11.45 5.30 -10.95
C VAL A 173 12.44 4.75 -9.90
N LEU A 174 13.74 4.74 -10.15
CA LEU A 174 14.74 4.32 -9.17
C LEU A 174 14.81 5.32 -8.01
N CYS A 175 14.74 4.82 -6.77
CA CYS A 175 14.59 5.66 -5.58
C CYS A 175 15.72 6.68 -5.42
N ARG A 176 16.98 6.29 -5.66
CA ARG A 176 18.14 7.20 -5.59
C ARG A 176 18.00 8.40 -6.51
N ASP A 177 17.49 8.18 -7.72
CA ASP A 177 17.41 9.19 -8.77
C ASP A 177 16.19 10.08 -8.56
N VAL A 178 15.07 9.48 -8.16
CA VAL A 178 13.87 10.22 -7.71
C VAL A 178 14.19 11.10 -6.50
N ARG A 179 14.92 10.58 -5.50
CA ARG A 179 15.36 11.36 -4.34
C ARG A 179 16.30 12.49 -4.75
N LYS A 180 17.21 12.24 -5.70
CA LYS A 180 18.10 13.27 -6.23
C LYS A 180 17.32 14.38 -6.94
N ALA A 181 16.39 14.03 -7.83
CA ALA A 181 15.52 14.97 -8.52
C ALA A 181 14.69 15.82 -7.55
N ALA A 182 14.20 15.20 -6.47
CA ALA A 182 13.43 15.87 -5.42
C ALA A 182 14.29 16.55 -4.33
N LYS A 183 15.63 16.55 -4.47
CA LYS A 183 16.57 17.06 -3.43
C LYS A 183 16.29 16.49 -2.03
N GLY A 184 15.88 15.22 -1.97
CA GLY A 184 15.54 14.51 -0.73
C GLY A 184 14.13 14.79 -0.18
N ASN A 185 13.31 15.62 -0.83
CA ASN A 185 11.95 15.92 -0.38
C ASN A 185 10.97 14.77 -0.73
N CYS A 186 11.07 13.66 0.01
CA CYS A 186 10.16 12.51 -0.14
C CYS A 186 8.67 12.87 0.02
N PRO A 187 8.25 13.75 0.97
CA PRO A 187 6.85 14.17 1.04
C PRO A 187 6.30 14.71 -0.29
N GLU A 188 7.07 15.55 -0.99
CA GLU A 188 6.67 16.08 -2.30
C GLU A 188 6.51 14.97 -3.35
N VAL A 189 7.42 13.98 -3.36
CA VAL A 189 7.34 12.81 -4.26
C VAL A 189 6.12 11.95 -3.95
N VAL A 190 5.80 11.74 -2.68
CA VAL A 190 4.61 11.00 -2.23
C VAL A 190 3.33 11.72 -2.65
N GLY A 191 3.26 13.03 -2.43
CA GLY A 191 2.13 13.84 -2.89
C GLY A 191 1.92 13.77 -4.40
N ARG A 192 2.99 13.96 -5.20
CA ARG A 192 2.91 13.86 -6.66
C ARG A 192 2.51 12.46 -7.13
N GLY A 193 3.09 11.42 -6.53
CA GLY A 193 2.74 10.03 -6.85
C GLY A 193 1.27 9.71 -6.61
N ALA A 194 0.73 10.13 -5.46
CA ALA A 194 -0.69 9.99 -5.14
C ALA A 194 -1.57 10.80 -6.10
N ARG A 195 -1.17 12.05 -6.41
CA ARG A 195 -1.86 12.90 -7.40
C ARG A 195 -1.99 12.22 -8.75
N TRP A 196 -0.86 11.81 -9.34
CA TRP A 196 -0.84 11.22 -10.68
C TRP A 196 -1.60 9.91 -10.74
N ALA A 197 -1.53 9.09 -9.70
CA ALA A 197 -2.33 7.87 -9.63
C ALA A 197 -3.83 8.17 -9.53
N ALA A 198 -4.22 9.17 -8.74
CA ALA A 198 -5.61 9.62 -8.68
C ALA A 198 -6.11 10.17 -10.03
N GLU A 199 -5.33 11.03 -10.70
CA GLU A 199 -5.61 11.51 -12.07
C GLU A 199 -5.87 10.33 -13.01
N ILE A 200 -4.94 9.37 -13.07
CA ILE A 200 -5.02 8.20 -13.96
C ILE A 200 -6.27 7.35 -13.67
N LEU A 201 -6.59 7.10 -12.40
CA LEU A 201 -7.72 6.27 -11.99
C LEU A 201 -9.05 6.97 -12.24
N LEU A 202 -9.14 8.27 -11.96
CA LEU A 202 -10.35 9.05 -12.20
C LEU A 202 -10.60 9.23 -13.69
N GLU A 203 -9.59 9.48 -14.51
CA GLU A 203 -9.75 9.51 -15.97
C GLU A 203 -10.18 8.15 -16.55
N GLU A 204 -9.78 7.04 -15.93
CA GLU A 204 -10.18 5.70 -16.40
C GLU A 204 -11.62 5.35 -15.99
N PHE A 205 -12.01 5.69 -14.77
CA PHE A 205 -13.21 5.14 -14.12
C PHE A 205 -14.27 6.15 -13.72
N ALA A 206 -14.02 7.46 -13.68
CA ALA A 206 -15.08 8.43 -13.39
C ALA A 206 -16.10 8.49 -14.53
N ALA A 207 -17.39 8.60 -14.17
CA ALA A 207 -18.52 8.78 -15.08
C ALA A 207 -18.77 10.26 -15.39
#